data_AF-A0A7C6PGC3-F1
#
_entry.id   AF-A0A7C6PGC3-F1
#
_cell.length_a   1.000
_cell.length_b   1.000
_cell.length_c   1.000
_cell.angle_alpha   90.00
_cell.angle_beta   90.00
_cell.angle_gamma   90.00
#
_symmetry.space_group_name_H-M   'P 1'
#
loop_
_entity.id
_entity.type
_entity.pdbx_description
1 polymer ?
#
loop_
_entity_poly.entity_id
_entity_poly.type
_entity_poly.pdbx_seq_one_letter_code
_entity_poly.pdbx_strand_id
1 'polypeptide(L)'
;MKIARSITLLLLAFCLAGQSAWAHGPRARVGVYVGPVWSPFWYPAPWPYYPPPVIVMPPAPPPVYVEQARPAPEAAEYWYYCRSAGGYYPAVSVCPQGWLPVLPEPSAPPATAPALQE
;
A
#
# COMPACT_ATOMS: atom_id res chain seq x y z
N MET A 1 -39.78 56.81 18.24
CA MET A 1 -39.31 55.45 17.89
C MET A 1 -38.03 55.40 17.03
N LYS A 2 -37.79 56.34 16.09
CA LYS A 2 -36.57 56.37 15.25
C LYS A 2 -35.30 56.74 16.02
N ILE A 3 -35.41 57.71 16.94
CA ILE A 3 -34.30 58.20 17.77
C ILE A 3 -33.82 57.12 18.74
N ALA A 4 -34.74 56.41 19.41
CA ALA A 4 -34.41 55.30 20.29
C ALA A 4 -33.63 54.20 19.53
N ARG A 5 -34.09 53.80 18.34
CA ARG A 5 -33.39 52.83 17.48
C ARG A 5 -32.00 53.30 17.05
N SER A 6 -31.84 54.59 16.73
CA SER A 6 -30.54 55.14 16.35
C SER A 6 -29.56 55.15 17.53
N ILE A 7 -30.03 55.46 18.73
CA ILE A 7 -29.23 55.40 19.96
C ILE A 7 -28.82 53.95 20.26
N THR A 8 -29.74 52.98 20.10
CA THR A 8 -29.41 51.56 20.29
C THR A 8 -28.34 51.09 19.31
N LEU A 9 -28.45 51.48 18.04
CA LEU A 9 -27.46 51.12 17.02
C LEU A 9 -26.08 51.74 17.29
N LEU A 10 -26.04 52.98 17.77
CA LEU A 10 -24.80 53.68 18.05
C LEU A 10 -24.08 53.09 19.28
N LEU A 11 -24.83 52.71 20.32
CA LEU A 11 -24.30 51.97 21.48
C LEU A 11 -23.75 50.60 21.08
N LEU A 12 -24.45 49.88 20.20
CA LEU A 12 -24.02 48.56 19.76
C LEU A 12 -22.72 48.63 18.92
N ALA A 13 -22.62 49.63 18.04
CA ALA A 13 -21.42 49.89 17.26
C ALA A 13 -20.22 50.28 18.15
N PHE A 14 -20.44 51.07 19.19
CA PHE A 14 -19.39 51.44 20.15
C PHE A 14 -18.89 50.23 20.95
N CYS A 15 -19.79 49.35 21.40
CA CYS A 15 -19.40 48.09 22.02
C CYS A 15 -18.58 47.20 21.07
N LEU A 16 -18.97 47.08 19.80
CA LEU A 16 -18.23 46.24 18.85
C LEU A 16 -16.85 46.81 18.49
N ALA A 17 -16.68 48.13 18.47
CA ALA A 17 -15.39 48.76 18.13
C ALA A 17 -14.42 48.87 19.32
N GLY A 18 -14.89 48.86 20.57
CA GLY A 18 -14.08 49.05 21.77
C GLY A 18 -13.21 47.86 22.20
N GLN A 19 -13.31 46.72 21.53
CA GLN A 19 -12.75 45.43 21.97
C GLN A 19 -11.40 45.08 21.36
N SER A 20 -10.81 45.94 20.52
CA SER A 20 -9.56 45.66 19.79
C SER A 20 -8.29 46.25 20.40
N ALA A 21 -8.36 46.99 21.52
CA ALA A 21 -7.18 47.62 22.14
C ALA A 21 -6.40 46.73 23.13
N TRP A 22 -6.92 45.54 23.49
CA TRP A 22 -6.33 44.67 24.53
C TRP A 22 -6.00 43.25 24.05
N ALA A 23 -6.00 43.01 22.74
CA ALA A 23 -5.66 41.68 22.22
C ALA A 23 -4.15 41.36 22.35
N HIS A 24 -3.27 42.36 22.35
CA HIS A 24 -1.81 42.17 22.38
C HIS A 24 -1.09 43.28 23.16
N GLY A 25 -1.16 43.27 24.49
CA GLY A 25 -0.22 44.05 25.31
C GLY A 25 1.20 43.43 25.27
N PRO A 26 2.29 44.22 25.29
CA PRO A 26 3.65 43.69 25.27
C PRO A 26 3.88 42.82 26.52
N ARG A 27 4.05 41.51 26.31
CA ARG A 27 4.35 40.57 27.39
C ARG A 27 5.84 40.56 27.68
N ALA A 28 6.36 41.66 28.23
CA ALA A 28 7.67 41.62 28.89
C ALA A 28 7.46 41.06 30.30
N ARG A 29 7.76 39.77 30.49
CA ARG A 29 7.86 39.19 31.84
C ARG A 29 9.32 39.24 32.26
N VAL A 30 9.64 40.07 33.25
CA VAL A 30 10.93 40.04 33.94
C VAL A 30 10.75 39.14 35.16
N GLY A 31 11.40 37.97 35.13
CA GLY A 31 11.43 37.06 36.26
C GLY A 31 12.71 37.28 37.07
N VAL A 32 12.58 37.57 38.37
CA VAL A 32 13.71 37.57 39.30
C VAL A 32 13.63 36.28 40.09
N TYR A 33 14.63 35.42 39.93
CA TYR A 33 14.71 34.15 40.64
C TYR A 33 15.68 34.29 41.82
N VAL A 34 15.14 34.30 43.04
CA VAL A 34 15.93 34.30 44.28
C VAL A 34 15.82 32.91 44.90
N GLY A 35 16.75 32.05 44.52
CA GLY A 35 16.91 30.73 45.14
C GLY A 35 18.00 30.76 46.22
N PRO A 36 17.99 29.82 47.17
CA PRO A 36 19.10 29.66 48.11
C PRO A 36 20.41 29.39 47.35
N VAL A 37 21.44 30.19 47.60
CA VAL A 37 22.79 30.05 47.01
C VAL A 37 23.44 28.70 47.36
N TRP A 38 23.01 28.10 48.47
CA TRP A 38 23.44 26.79 48.94
C TRP A 38 22.52 25.69 48.38
N SER A 39 22.36 25.62 47.06
CA SER A 39 21.66 24.47 46.48
C SER A 39 22.42 23.19 46.86
N PRO A 40 21.77 22.17 47.46
CA PRO A 40 22.51 21.09 48.07
C PRO A 40 23.22 20.23 47.02
N PHE A 41 24.49 19.93 47.28
CA PHE A 41 25.37 19.02 46.53
C PHE A 41 24.87 17.56 46.47
N TRP A 42 23.60 17.31 46.82
CA TRP A 42 22.95 16.01 46.93
C TRP A 42 22.36 15.50 45.61
N TYR A 43 22.71 16.11 44.48
CA TYR A 43 22.32 15.53 43.19
C TYR A 43 23.12 14.25 42.96
N PRO A 44 22.48 13.08 42.82
CA PRO A 44 23.21 11.85 42.58
C PRO A 44 23.96 11.97 41.26
N ALA A 45 25.23 11.53 41.27
CA ALA A 45 26.05 11.51 40.06
C ALA A 45 25.34 10.72 38.96
N PRO A 46 25.42 11.17 37.69
CA PRO A 46 24.85 10.44 36.57
C PRO A 46 25.37 9.00 36.54
N TRP A 47 24.46 8.04 36.34
CA TRP A 47 24.78 6.63 36.28
C TRP A 47 25.81 6.35 35.16
N PRO A 48 26.77 5.42 35.37
CA PRO A 48 27.72 5.04 34.33
C PRO A 48 26.98 4.54 33.10
N TYR A 49 27.26 5.14 31.93
CA TYR A 49 26.68 4.69 30.67
C TYR A 49 27.37 3.40 30.22
N TYR A 50 26.61 2.32 30.13
CA TYR A 50 27.08 1.05 29.56
C TYR A 50 26.69 0.99 28.08
N PRO A 51 27.66 0.78 27.17
CA PRO A 51 27.35 0.59 25.77
C PRO A 51 26.57 -0.72 25.56
N PRO A 52 25.62 -0.76 24.60
CA PRO A 52 24.89 -1.99 24.29
C PRO A 52 25.84 -3.05 23.69
N PRO A 53 25.54 -4.35 23.88
CA PRO A 53 26.34 -5.41 23.30
C PRO A 53 26.28 -5.36 21.77
N VAL A 54 27.44 -5.56 21.13
CA VAL A 54 27.52 -5.68 19.67
C VAL A 54 27.10 -7.09 19.27
N ILE A 55 25.98 -7.19 18.55
CA ILE A 55 25.52 -8.46 17.97
C ILE A 55 26.20 -8.62 16.61
N VAL A 56 27.15 -9.54 16.51
CA VAL A 56 27.78 -9.90 15.24
C VAL A 56 26.89 -10.93 14.54
N MET A 57 26.25 -10.54 13.44
CA MET A 57 25.56 -11.50 12.58
C MET A 57 26.57 -12.24 11.71
N PRO A 58 26.48 -13.58 11.60
CA PRO A 58 27.28 -14.32 10.65
C PRO A 58 26.93 -13.88 9.21
N PRO A 59 27.90 -13.97 8.28
CA PRO A 59 27.65 -13.66 6.88
C PRO A 59 26.58 -14.58 6.30
N ALA A 60 25.71 -14.04 5.45
CA ALA A 60 24.67 -14.82 4.78
C ALA A 60 25.32 -15.93 3.92
N PRO A 61 24.73 -17.15 3.89
CA PRO A 61 25.22 -18.21 3.02
C PRO A 61 25.11 -17.79 1.55
N PRO A 62 26.04 -18.24 0.69
CA PRO A 62 25.99 -17.92 -0.73
C PRO A 62 24.72 -18.52 -1.37
N PRO A 63 24.16 -17.85 -2.40
CA PRO A 63 23.02 -18.40 -3.13
C PRO A 63 23.42 -19.70 -3.81
N VAL A 64 22.69 -20.78 -3.49
CA VAL A 64 22.85 -22.08 -4.15
C VAL A 64 22.00 -22.05 -5.42
N TYR A 65 22.64 -22.12 -6.58
CA TYR A 65 21.92 -22.27 -7.85
C TYR A 65 21.39 -23.70 -7.97
N VAL A 66 20.07 -23.84 -8.01
CA VAL A 66 19.41 -25.10 -8.33
C VAL A 66 18.95 -25.03 -9.78
N GLU A 67 19.60 -25.82 -10.63
CA GLU A 67 19.20 -25.95 -12.02
C GLU A 67 17.86 -26.68 -12.08
N GLN A 68 16.79 -25.96 -12.41
CA GLN A 68 15.47 -26.54 -12.60
C GLN A 68 15.44 -27.25 -13.95
N ALA A 69 15.21 -28.56 -13.91
CA ALA A 69 14.99 -29.35 -15.10
C ALA A 69 13.83 -28.73 -15.91
N ARG A 70 14.10 -28.41 -17.17
CA ARG A 70 13.07 -27.93 -18.09
C ARG A 70 12.02 -29.05 -18.24
N PRO A 71 10.72 -28.75 -18.14
CA PRO A 71 9.70 -29.76 -18.40
C PRO A 71 9.96 -30.34 -19.80
N ALA A 72 10.06 -31.67 -19.88
CA ALA A 72 10.12 -32.35 -21.16
C ALA A 72 8.89 -31.91 -21.98
N PRO A 73 9.03 -31.67 -23.29
CA PRO A 73 7.86 -31.40 -24.12
C PRO A 73 6.91 -32.59 -23.92
N GLU A 74 5.74 -32.30 -23.36
CA GLU A 74 4.65 -33.27 -23.23
C GLU A 74 4.44 -33.85 -24.62
N ALA A 75 4.51 -35.18 -24.73
CA ALA A 75 4.27 -35.86 -25.99
C ALA A 75 2.82 -35.56 -26.36
N ALA A 76 2.61 -34.51 -27.16
CA ALA A 76 1.28 -34.09 -27.57
C ALA A 76 0.58 -35.31 -28.19
N GLU A 77 -0.53 -35.71 -27.60
CA GLU A 77 -1.30 -36.85 -28.05
C GLU A 77 -2.02 -36.45 -29.34
N TYR A 78 -1.35 -36.59 -30.49
CA TYR A 78 -1.90 -36.18 -31.79
C TYR A 78 -3.04 -37.11 -32.22
N TRP A 79 -4.16 -36.51 -32.64
CA TRP A 79 -5.26 -37.22 -33.28
C TRP A 79 -5.04 -37.23 -34.80
N TYR A 80 -5.38 -38.33 -35.46
CA TYR A 80 -5.18 -38.45 -36.91
C TYR A 80 -6.52 -38.32 -37.64
N TYR A 81 -6.66 -37.27 -38.44
CA TYR A 81 -7.84 -36.99 -39.25
C TYR A 81 -7.60 -37.32 -40.72
N CYS A 82 -8.55 -38.01 -41.36
CA CYS A 82 -8.55 -38.29 -42.77
C CYS A 82 -9.50 -37.35 -43.51
N ARG A 83 -8.95 -36.40 -44.28
CA ARG A 83 -9.74 -35.40 -45.01
C ARG A 83 -10.62 -36.00 -46.11
N SER A 84 -10.21 -37.11 -46.73
CA SER A 84 -10.99 -37.73 -47.81
C SER A 84 -12.21 -38.51 -47.32
N ALA A 85 -12.11 -39.12 -46.13
CA ALA A 85 -13.20 -39.89 -45.51
C ALA A 85 -13.97 -39.07 -44.47
N GLY A 86 -13.50 -37.88 -44.12
CA GLY A 86 -14.14 -36.99 -43.16
C GLY A 86 -14.12 -37.49 -41.71
N GLY A 87 -13.20 -38.39 -41.35
CA GLY A 87 -13.22 -39.10 -40.07
C GLY A 87 -11.85 -39.25 -39.41
N TYR A 88 -11.86 -39.62 -38.14
CA TYR A 88 -10.66 -39.84 -37.34
C TYR A 88 -10.27 -41.32 -37.28
N TYR A 89 -8.99 -41.61 -37.04
CA TYR A 89 -8.56 -42.96 -36.69
C TYR A 89 -9.14 -43.35 -35.32
N PRO A 90 -9.64 -44.59 -35.10
CA PRO A 90 -9.66 -45.76 -35.99
C PRO A 90 -10.95 -45.92 -36.82
N ALA A 91 -11.90 -44.97 -36.75
CA ALA A 91 -13.17 -45.06 -37.48
C ALA A 91 -12.95 -45.17 -39.01
N VAL A 92 -11.85 -44.60 -39.49
CA VAL A 92 -11.32 -44.82 -40.84
C VAL A 92 -9.99 -45.55 -40.68
N SER A 93 -9.80 -46.70 -41.32
CA SER A 93 -8.55 -47.47 -41.22
C SER A 93 -7.53 -47.13 -42.31
N VAL A 94 -8.00 -46.68 -43.48
CA VAL A 94 -7.17 -46.38 -44.65
C VAL A 94 -7.49 -44.98 -45.18
N CYS A 95 -6.47 -44.11 -45.23
CA CYS A 95 -6.60 -42.77 -45.81
C CYS A 95 -5.71 -42.63 -47.07
N PRO A 96 -6.28 -42.54 -48.29
CA PRO A 96 -5.51 -42.45 -49.54
C PRO A 96 -4.71 -41.15 -49.69
N GLN A 97 -5.05 -40.11 -48.91
CA GLN A 97 -4.37 -38.81 -48.92
C GLN A 97 -3.35 -38.66 -47.77
N GLY A 98 -3.14 -39.71 -46.99
CA GLY A 98 -2.34 -39.66 -45.77
C GLY A 98 -3.12 -39.08 -44.58
N TRP A 99 -2.60 -39.35 -43.38
CA TRP A 99 -3.20 -38.89 -42.13
C TRP A 99 -2.75 -37.48 -41.77
N LEU A 100 -3.70 -36.62 -41.39
CA LEU A 100 -3.40 -35.28 -40.89
C LEU A 100 -3.32 -35.31 -39.35
N PRO A 101 -2.17 -35.00 -38.72
CA PRO A 101 -2.10 -34.86 -37.27
C PRO A 101 -2.79 -33.56 -36.85
N VAL A 102 -3.77 -33.68 -35.97
CA VAL A 102 -4.53 -32.57 -35.38
C VAL A 102 -4.20 -32.54 -33.89
N LEU A 103 -3.95 -31.34 -33.37
CA LEU A 103 -3.81 -31.15 -31.93
C LEU A 103 -5.17 -31.44 -31.29
N PRO A 104 -5.25 -32.25 -30.22
CA PRO A 104 -6.48 -32.36 -29.46
C PRO A 104 -6.82 -30.94 -29.01
N GLU A 105 -8.02 -30.47 -29.35
CA GLU A 105 -8.47 -29.19 -28.84
C GLU A 105 -8.50 -29.35 -27.32
N PRO A 106 -7.67 -28.62 -26.56
CA PRO A 106 -7.85 -28.59 -25.13
C PRO A 106 -9.29 -28.13 -24.98
N SER A 107 -10.11 -28.91 -24.27
CA SER A 107 -11.47 -28.51 -23.94
C SER A 107 -11.36 -27.23 -23.12
N ALA A 108 -11.24 -26.10 -23.79
CA ALA A 108 -11.30 -24.81 -23.17
C ALA A 108 -12.71 -24.79 -22.56
N PRO A 109 -12.85 -24.61 -21.24
CA PRO A 109 -14.17 -24.37 -20.69
C PRO A 109 -14.78 -23.24 -21.51
N PRO A 110 -16.08 -23.33 -21.91
CA PRO A 110 -16.69 -22.23 -22.65
C PRO A 110 -16.42 -20.98 -21.84
N ALA A 111 -15.72 -20.02 -22.46
CA ALA A 111 -15.55 -18.70 -21.88
C ALA A 111 -16.97 -18.26 -21.53
N THR A 112 -17.27 -18.26 -20.23
CA THR A 112 -18.56 -17.83 -19.72
C THR A 112 -18.59 -16.37 -20.08
N ALA A 113 -19.23 -16.06 -21.22
CA ALA A 113 -19.55 -14.70 -21.59
C ALA A 113 -20.32 -14.15 -20.40
N PRO A 114 -19.82 -13.13 -19.68
CA PRO A 114 -20.64 -12.49 -18.67
C PRO A 114 -21.87 -11.97 -19.41
N ALA A 115 -23.02 -12.50 -19.04
CA ALA A 115 -24.30 -11.91 -19.41
C ALA A 115 -24.27 -10.47 -18.94
N LEU A 116 -23.98 -9.54 -19.86
CA LEU A 116 -24.37 -8.16 -19.70
C LEU A 116 -25.89 -8.13 -19.84
N GLN A 117 -26.57 -8.32 -18.70
CA GLN A 117 -27.84 -7.66 -18.46
C GLN A 117 -27.55 -6.17 -18.32
N GLU A 118 -27.85 -5.40 -19.34
CA GLU A 118 -28.54 -4.09 -19.28
C GLU A 118 -29.32 -3.88 -20.57
#